data_AF-A0A660TG88-F1
#
_entry.id   AF-A0A660TG88-F1
#
_cell.length_a   1.000
_cell.length_b   1.000
_cell.length_c   1.000
_cell.angle_alpha   90.00
_cell.angle_beta   90.00
_cell.angle_gamma   90.00
#
_symmetry.space_group_name_H-M   'P 1'
#
loop_
_entity.id
_entity.type
_entity.pdbx_description
1 polymer ?
#
loop_
_entity_poly.entity_id
_entity_poly.type
_entity_poly.pdbx_seq_one_letter_code
_entity_poly.pdbx_strand_id
1 'polypeptide(L)'
;MAVLLATNLYDLINADYIEPLDSYLNVLKDKNGYMDDFFKAFLENSRYDGKVCCLPFQRSAVVMYYNKNLFKNAGLSAPDSWDS
;
A
#
# COMPACT_ATOMS: atom_id res chain seq x y z
N MET A 1 3.18 -3.40 18.51
CA MET A 1 3.03 -3.47 17.04
C MET A 1 1.62 -2.99 16.70
N ALA A 2 1.48 -2.04 15.79
CA ALA A 2 0.20 -1.44 15.41
C ALA A 2 0.02 -1.48 13.90
N VAL A 3 -1.23 -1.60 13.43
CA VAL A 3 -1.60 -1.50 12.02
C VAL A 3 -2.38 -0.20 11.86
N LEU A 4 -1.82 0.75 11.10
CA LEU A 4 -2.34 2.10 10.94
C LEU A 4 -2.37 2.50 9.47
N LEU A 5 -3.06 3.59 9.15
CA LEU A 5 -3.05 4.14 7.80
C LEU A 5 -1.68 4.75 7.50
N ALA A 6 -1.24 4.66 6.24
CA ALA A 6 -0.01 5.28 5.78
C ALA A 6 0.06 6.79 6.10
N THR A 7 -1.09 7.47 6.11
CA THR A 7 -1.19 8.90 6.44
C THR A 7 -0.79 9.22 7.88
N ASN A 8 -0.88 8.27 8.81
CA ASN A 8 -0.47 8.49 10.20
C ASN A 8 1.05 8.50 10.39
N LEU A 9 1.83 8.11 9.38
CA LEU A 9 3.28 8.03 9.49
C LEU A 9 3.92 9.35 9.92
N TYR A 10 3.45 10.46 9.35
CA TYR A 10 4.01 11.79 9.63
C TYR A 10 3.76 12.24 11.08
N ASP A 11 2.55 12.03 11.59
CA ASP A 11 2.20 12.39 12.97
C ASP A 11 3.05 11.60 13.97
N LEU A 12 3.24 10.30 13.72
CA LEU A 12 4.00 9.41 14.60
C LEU A 12 5.50 9.70 14.56
N ILE A 13 6.05 10.06 13.39
CA ILE A 13 7.44 10.50 13.27
C ILE A 13 7.66 11.82 14.01
N ASN A 14 6.78 12.80 13.82
CA ASN A 14 6.89 14.11 14.51
C ASN A 14 6.75 13.99 16.03
N ALA A 15 6.01 13.00 16.51
CA ALA A 15 5.86 12.69 17.92
C ALA A 15 7.00 11.82 18.50
N ASP A 16 8.01 11.47 17.70
CA ASP A 16 9.13 10.61 18.09
C ASP A 16 8.69 9.20 18.55
N TYR A 17 7.63 8.65 17.93
CA TYR A 17 7.06 7.33 18.26
C TYR A 17 7.46 6.23 17.28
N ILE A 18 8.32 6.53 16.30
CA ILE A 18 8.72 5.61 15.23
C ILE A 18 10.22 5.36 15.28
N GLU A 19 10.60 4.11 15.50
CA GLU A 19 11.97 3.63 15.25
C GLU A 19 12.09 3.18 13.79
N PRO A 20 13.05 3.71 13.01
CA PRO A 20 13.32 3.22 11.66
C PRO A 20 13.69 1.73 11.63
N LEU A 21 13.17 1.03 10.63
CA LEU A 21 13.35 -0.41 10.45
C LEU A 21 14.70 -0.78 9.81
N ASP A 22 15.47 0.19 9.32
CA ASP A 22 16.70 -0.03 8.56
C ASP A 22 17.70 -0.95 9.27
N SER A 23 17.89 -0.79 10.58
CA SER A 23 18.78 -1.63 11.39
C SER A 23 18.36 -3.11 11.38
N TYR A 24 17.05 -3.36 11.49
CA TYR A 24 16.45 -4.69 11.43
C TYR A 24 16.49 -5.27 10.02
N LEU A 25 16.26 -4.45 9.00
CA LEU A 25 16.31 -4.88 7.60
C LEU A 25 17.74 -5.23 7.17
N ASN A 26 18.76 -4.51 7.66
CA ASN A 26 20.16 -4.72 7.29
C ASN A 26 20.74 -6.04 7.83
N VAL A 27 20.12 -6.65 8.84
CA VAL A 27 20.56 -7.95 9.38
C VAL A 27 19.80 -9.14 8.76
N LEU A 28 18.83 -8.88 7.87
CA LEU A 28 18.16 -9.94 7.13
C LEU A 28 19.14 -10.60 6.14
N LYS A 29 19.10 -11.94 6.10
CA LYS A 29 19.94 -12.72 5.15
C LYS A 29 19.68 -12.35 3.69
N ASP A 30 18.42 -12.04 3.37
CA ASP A 30 18.00 -11.59 2.05
C ASP A 30 17.07 -10.38 2.17
N LYS A 31 17.68 -9.22 2.45
CA LYS A 31 16.95 -7.94 2.51
C LYS A 31 16.25 -7.63 1.19
N ASN A 32 16.92 -7.86 0.06
CA ASN A 32 16.37 -7.48 -1.24
C ASN A 32 15.16 -8.35 -1.59
N GLY A 33 15.26 -9.67 -1.47
CA GLY A 33 14.13 -10.57 -1.70
C GLY A 33 12.95 -10.28 -0.77
N TYR A 34 13.21 -9.95 0.50
CA TYR A 34 12.16 -9.54 1.43
C TYR A 34 11.44 -8.25 0.99
N MET A 35 12.20 -7.25 0.55
CA MET A 35 11.62 -5.98 0.11
C MET A 35 10.92 -6.12 -1.25
N ASP A 36 11.44 -6.95 -2.14
CA ASP A 36 10.89 -7.18 -3.49
C ASP A 36 9.57 -7.97 -3.48
N ASP A 37 9.24 -8.65 -2.37
CA ASP A 37 7.96 -9.35 -2.19
C ASP A 37 6.77 -8.37 -2.00
N PHE A 38 7.04 -7.10 -1.73
CA PHE A 38 6.02 -6.06 -1.65
C PHE A 38 5.84 -5.33 -2.98
N PHE A 39 4.59 -4.95 -3.29
CA PHE A 39 4.34 -4.01 -4.38
C PHE A 39 5.09 -2.69 -4.13
N LYS A 40 5.97 -2.32 -5.07
CA LYS A 40 6.77 -1.09 -4.99
C LYS A 40 5.94 0.15 -4.68
N ALA A 41 4.80 0.32 -5.36
CA ALA A 41 3.90 1.45 -5.14
C ALA A 41 3.36 1.53 -3.70
N PHE A 42 3.31 0.42 -2.97
CA PHE A 42 2.85 0.41 -1.58
C PHE A 42 4.01 0.70 -0.62
N LEU A 43 5.21 0.23 -0.94
CA LEU A 43 6.44 0.53 -0.19
C LEU A 43 6.82 2.01 -0.19
N GLU A 44 6.47 2.77 -1.22
CA GLU A 44 6.74 4.22 -1.23
C GLU A 44 6.08 4.96 -0.05
N ASN A 45 4.94 4.45 0.44
CA ASN A 45 4.27 5.01 1.62
C ASN A 45 4.96 4.67 2.95
N SER A 46 5.98 3.80 2.91
CA SER A 46 6.69 3.32 4.10
C SER A 46 7.95 4.11 4.40
N ARG A 47 8.27 5.13 3.60
CA ARG A 47 9.54 5.87 3.68
C ARG A 47 9.36 7.28 4.20
N TYR A 48 10.30 7.70 5.04
CA TYR A 48 10.45 9.09 5.44
C TYR A 48 11.94 9.40 5.60
N ASP A 49 12.38 10.52 5.02
CA ASP A 49 13.79 10.96 5.02
C ASP A 49 14.78 9.85 4.63
N GLY A 50 14.43 9.10 3.58
CA GLY A 50 15.22 7.98 3.05
C GLY A 50 15.19 6.69 3.88
N LYS A 51 14.62 6.70 5.09
CA LYS A 51 14.52 5.55 5.99
C LYS A 51 13.23 4.77 5.78
N VAL A 52 13.22 3.48 6.14
CA VAL A 52 12.02 2.63 6.13
C VAL A 52 11.39 2.68 7.52
N CYS A 53 10.21 3.27 7.65
CA CYS A 53 9.60 3.57 8.94
C CYS A 53 8.38 2.69 9.26
N CYS A 54 7.85 1.97 8.27
CA CYS A 54 6.82 0.95 8.45
C CYS A 54 6.88 -0.07 7.30
N LEU A 55 5.98 -1.05 7.27
CA LEU A 55 5.88 -2.02 6.18
C LEU A 55 4.43 -2.15 5.71
N PRO A 56 4.17 -2.41 4.41
CA PRO A 56 2.83 -2.69 3.93
C PRO A 56 2.26 -3.95 4.59
N PHE A 57 0.99 -3.91 5.00
CA PHE A 57 0.30 -5.07 5.56
C PHE A 57 -0.99 -5.36 4.81
N GLN A 58 -1.88 -4.37 4.76
CA GLN A 58 -3.14 -4.43 4.02
C GLN A 58 -3.37 -3.08 3.33
N ARG A 59 -3.82 -3.13 2.07
CA ARG A 59 -4.20 -1.92 1.33
C ARG A 59 -5.59 -2.08 0.73
N SER A 60 -6.45 -1.11 1.00
CA SER A 60 -7.75 -1.00 0.36
C SER A 60 -7.55 -0.33 -1.01
N ALA A 61 -7.88 -1.05 -2.07
CA ALA A 61 -8.04 -0.48 -3.41
C ALA A 61 -9.54 -0.25 -3.65
N VAL A 62 -9.93 0.99 -3.92
CA VAL A 62 -11.31 1.29 -4.33
C VAL A 62 -11.50 0.74 -5.74
N VAL A 63 -12.52 -0.10 -5.92
CA VAL A 63 -12.88 -0.67 -7.21
C VAL A 63 -14.37 -0.43 -7.48
N MET A 64 -14.73 -0.36 -8.76
CA MET A 64 -16.13 -0.22 -9.16
C MET A 64 -16.78 -1.60 -9.28
N TYR A 65 -17.86 -1.81 -8.56
CA TYR A 65 -18.74 -2.98 -8.72
C TYR A 65 -19.93 -2.61 -9.62
N TYR A 66 -20.37 -3.57 -10.44
CA TYR A 66 -21.56 -3.40 -11.28
C TYR A 66 -22.38 -4.70 -11.33
N ASN A 67 -23.66 -4.59 -11.67
CA ASN A 67 -24.54 -5.74 -11.82
C ASN A 67 -24.47 -6.30 -13.26
N LYS A 68 -23.88 -7.48 -13.40
CA LYS A 68 -23.69 -8.16 -14.70
C LYS A 68 -25.01 -8.44 -15.44
N ASN A 69 -26.09 -8.78 -14.74
CA ASN A 69 -27.37 -9.09 -15.36
C ASN A 69 -28.05 -7.81 -15.90
N LEU A 70 -28.03 -6.73 -15.13
CA LEU A 70 -28.61 -5.46 -15.57
C LEU A 70 -27.86 -4.88 -16.77
N PHE A 71 -26.53 -4.98 -16.78
CA PHE A 71 -25.71 -4.55 -17.93
C PHE A 71 -26.07 -5.36 -19.18
N LYS A 72 -26.11 -6.70 -19.07
CA LYS A 72 -26.49 -7.56 -20.20
C LYS A 72 -27.89 -7.26 -20.72
N ASN A 73 -28.87 -7.09 -19.84
CA ASN A 73 -30.26 -6.79 -20.22
C ASN A 73 -30.40 -5.43 -20.90
N ALA A 74 -29.53 -4.46 -20.56
CA ALA A 74 -29.47 -3.16 -21.19
C ALA A 74 -28.57 -3.11 -22.44
N GLY A 75 -27.92 -4.22 -22.82
CA GLY A 75 -26.96 -4.25 -23.94
C GLY A 75 -25.64 -3.53 -23.66
N LEU A 76 -25.27 -3.34 -22.39
CA LEU A 76 -24.07 -2.61 -21.95
C LEU A 76 -22.92 -3.58 -21.60
N SER A 77 -21.68 -3.14 -21.84
CA SER A 77 -20.44 -3.77 -21.37
C SER A 77 -19.89 -3.07 -20.12
N ALA A 78 -19.03 -3.76 -19.35
CA ALA A 78 -18.30 -3.11 -18.28
C ALA A 78 -17.39 -2.01 -18.87
N PRO A 79 -17.31 -0.81 -18.25
CA PRO A 79 -16.42 0.24 -18.75
C PRO A 79 -14.97 -0.18 -18.52
N ASP A 80 -14.12 0.14 -19.49
CA ASP A 80 -12.67 -0.13 -19.46
C ASP A 80 -11.83 1.15 -19.31
N SER A 81 -12.49 2.30 -19.41
CA SER A 81 -11.91 3.64 -19.43
C SER A 81 -12.96 4.67 -18.99
N TRP A 82 -12.56 5.93 -18.91
CA TRP A 82 -13.46 7.03 -18.57
C TRP A 82 -14.40 7.44 -19.71
N ASP A 83 -14.10 7.04 -20.95
CA ASP A 83 -14.87 7.40 -22.15
C ASP A 83 -15.94 6.35 -22.53
N SER A 84 -15.98 5.20 -21.83
CA SER A 84 -16.93 4.10 -22.04
C SER A 84 -18.39 4.49 -21.80
#